data_AF-A0A3S3QRC4-F1
#
_entry.id   AF-A0A3S3QRC4-F1
#
_cell.length_a   1.000
_cell.length_b   1.000
_cell.length_c   1.000
_cell.angle_alpha   90.00
_cell.angle_beta   90.00
_cell.angle_gamma   90.00
#
_symmetry.space_group_name_H-M   'P 1'
#
loop_
_entity.id
_entity.type
_entity.pdbx_description
1 polymer ?
#
loop_
_entity_poly.entity_id
_entity_poly.type
_entity_poly.pdbx_seq_one_letter_code
_entity_poly.pdbx_strand_id
1 'polypeptide(L)'
;MAKPKIDSGLETLLQLDGEVFPMDNGYWVKFKAHSTAVNVHIPHGIRYSLTLHDRYNRRIVGYDNAHGIKPPKKKKFSGVRKTWDHRHQESVVRPYEFESAYQLLEDFWNDVNAVID
;
A
#
# COMPACT_ATOMS: atom_id res chain seq x y z
N MET A 1 25.50 -14.09 19.05
CA MET A 1 24.11 -13.89 18.60
C MET A 1 24.10 -12.71 17.65
N ALA A 2 23.81 -12.90 16.36
CA ALA A 2 23.69 -11.79 15.43
C ALA A 2 22.50 -10.93 15.87
N LYS A 3 22.70 -9.61 16.02
CA LYS A 3 21.58 -8.69 16.21
C LYS A 3 20.61 -8.88 15.04
N PRO A 4 19.29 -8.95 15.27
CA PRO A 4 18.34 -9.04 14.17
C PRO A 4 18.60 -7.88 13.22
N LYS A 5 18.67 -8.17 11.91
CA LYS A 5 18.79 -7.14 10.88
C LYS A 5 17.58 -6.23 11.03
N ILE A 6 17.78 -5.02 11.55
CA ILE A 6 16.75 -4.00 11.62
C ILE A 6 16.36 -3.74 10.16
N ASP A 7 15.13 -4.09 9.80
CA ASP A 7 14.57 -3.73 8.50
C ASP A 7 14.28 -2.23 8.55
N SER A 8 15.24 -1.44 8.07
CA SER A 8 15.15 0.02 8.06
C SER A 8 13.96 0.53 7.24
N GLY A 9 13.55 -0.23 6.20
CA GLY A 9 12.36 0.08 5.42
C GLY A 9 11.08 -0.06 6.24
N LEU A 10 10.97 -1.15 7.02
CA LEU A 10 9.84 -1.36 7.92
C LEU A 10 9.79 -0.28 9.00
N GLU A 11 10.92 0.02 9.64
CA GLU A 11 10.98 1.07 10.65
C GLU A 11 10.53 2.42 10.09
N THR A 12 11.00 2.77 8.90
CA THR A 12 10.60 4.01 8.20
C THR A 12 9.10 4.02 7.94
N LEU A 13 8.55 2.94 7.40
CA LEU A 13 7.12 2.85 7.10
C LEU A 13 6.26 3.02 8.37
N LEU A 14 6.67 2.43 9.50
CA LEU A 14 5.96 2.56 10.77
C LEU A 14 6.10 3.97 11.38
N GLN A 15 7.24 4.64 11.19
CA GLN A 15 7.44 6.02 11.62
C GLN A 15 6.55 7.01 10.84
N LEU A 16 6.13 6.66 9.62
CA LEU A 16 5.21 7.46 8.82
C LEU A 16 3.73 7.27 9.23
N ASP A 17 3.41 6.44 10.21
CA ASP A 17 2.00 6.22 10.60
C ASP A 17 1.33 7.52 11.06
N GLY A 18 0.23 7.88 10.37
CA GLY A 18 -0.52 9.09 10.66
C GLY A 18 -0.01 10.34 9.94
N GLU A 19 1.16 10.28 9.28
CA GLU A 19 1.72 11.41 8.55
C GLU A 19 0.87 11.79 7.33
N VAL A 20 0.79 13.10 7.10
CA VAL A 20 0.09 13.73 5.98
C VAL A 20 1.02 14.74 5.34
N PHE A 21 1.24 14.62 4.04
CA PHE A 21 2.14 15.48 3.26
C PHE A 21 1.33 16.29 2.24
N PRO A 22 0.94 17.54 2.54
CA PRO A 22 0.37 18.47 1.56
C PRO A 22 1.41 18.89 0.52
N MET A 23 0.99 19.09 -0.73
CA MET A 23 1.83 19.52 -1.84
C MET A 23 1.31 20.83 -2.46
N ASP A 24 2.20 21.62 -3.06
CA ASP A 24 1.87 22.96 -3.58
C ASP A 24 0.90 22.95 -4.78
N ASN A 25 0.82 21.83 -5.50
CA ASN A 25 -0.08 21.63 -6.64
C ASN A 25 -1.54 21.25 -6.23
N GLY A 26 -1.81 21.19 -4.92
CA GLY A 26 -3.11 20.84 -4.35
C GLY A 26 -3.33 19.35 -4.14
N TYR A 27 -2.31 18.51 -4.39
CA TYR A 27 -2.33 17.11 -4.00
C TYR A 27 -1.88 16.95 -2.54
N TRP A 28 -2.18 15.80 -1.95
CA TRP A 28 -1.64 15.42 -0.65
C TRP A 28 -1.55 13.91 -0.50
N VAL A 29 -0.52 13.48 0.23
CA VAL A 29 -0.28 12.08 0.57
C VAL A 29 -0.65 11.82 2.02
N LYS A 30 -1.14 10.62 2.32
CA LYS A 30 -1.36 10.14 3.68
C LYS A 30 -0.87 8.73 3.87
N PHE A 31 -0.25 8.51 5.02
CA PHE A 31 0.23 7.21 5.47
C PHE A 31 -0.56 6.73 6.69
N LYS A 32 -0.91 5.45 6.67
CA LYS A 32 -1.27 4.67 7.85
C LYS A 32 -0.55 3.34 7.76
N ALA A 33 0.20 2.97 8.78
CA ALA A 33 0.94 1.72 8.81
C ALA A 33 1.14 1.27 10.25
N HIS A 34 0.80 0.01 10.54
CA HIS A 34 1.09 -0.58 11.85
C HIS A 34 1.46 -2.05 11.72
N SER A 35 2.28 -2.49 12.67
CA SER A 35 2.65 -3.90 12.79
C SER A 35 1.45 -4.72 13.28
N THR A 36 1.31 -5.93 12.75
CA THR A 36 0.27 -6.90 13.11
C THR A 36 0.87 -8.30 13.14
N ALA A 37 0.21 -9.22 13.84
CA ALA A 37 0.55 -10.63 13.76
C ALA A 37 0.47 -11.13 12.31
N VAL A 38 1.53 -11.80 11.87
CA VAL A 38 1.61 -12.45 10.55
C VAL A 38 0.48 -13.46 10.42
N ASN A 39 -0.18 -13.47 9.27
CA ASN A 39 -1.19 -14.46 8.95
C ASN A 39 -1.25 -14.70 7.43
N VAL A 40 -2.12 -15.63 7.01
CA VAL A 40 -2.27 -16.02 5.60
C VAL A 40 -2.67 -14.88 4.66
N HIS A 41 -3.25 -13.81 5.18
CA HIS A 41 -3.67 -12.62 4.43
C HIS A 41 -2.66 -11.48 4.49
N ILE A 42 -1.91 -11.37 5.59
CA ILE A 42 -0.90 -10.34 5.82
C ILE A 42 0.42 -11.06 6.16
N PRO A 43 1.09 -11.65 5.16
CA PRO A 43 2.29 -12.46 5.39
C PRO A 43 3.48 -11.62 5.88
N HIS A 44 3.50 -10.32 5.53
CA HIS A 44 4.55 -9.39 5.96
C HIS A 44 4.35 -8.85 7.38
N GLY A 45 3.21 -9.14 8.03
CA GLY A 45 2.91 -8.63 9.37
C GLY A 45 2.72 -7.11 9.43
N ILE A 46 2.34 -6.48 8.32
CA ILE A 46 2.15 -5.03 8.22
C ILE A 46 0.77 -4.75 7.67
N ARG A 47 -0.03 -3.97 8.39
CA ARG A 47 -1.28 -3.44 7.86
C ARG A 47 -1.05 -2.00 7.44
N TYR A 48 -1.38 -1.66 6.19
CA TYR A 48 -1.05 -0.36 5.62
C TYR A 48 -2.17 0.24 4.77
N SER A 49 -2.13 1.56 4.64
CA SER A 49 -2.90 2.36 3.69
C SER A 49 -2.08 3.62 3.34
N LEU A 50 -1.52 3.64 2.13
CA LEU A 50 -0.77 4.76 1.56
C LEU A 50 -1.63 5.35 0.44
N THR A 51 -1.90 6.65 0.47
CA THR A 51 -2.86 7.24 -0.49
C THR A 51 -2.44 8.62 -0.96
N LEU A 52 -2.58 8.87 -2.26
CA LEU A 52 -2.53 10.20 -2.89
C LEU A 52 -3.96 10.69 -3.14
N HIS A 53 -4.22 11.94 -2.80
CA HIS A 53 -5.50 12.60 -3.02
C HIS A 53 -5.32 13.90 -3.79
N ASP A 54 -6.33 14.26 -4.57
CA ASP A 54 -6.42 15.58 -5.22
C ASP A 54 -6.99 16.66 -4.28
N ARG A 55 -7.08 17.89 -4.79
CA ARG A 55 -7.65 19.06 -4.08
C ARG A 55 -9.13 18.92 -3.70
N TYR A 56 -9.82 17.93 -4.26
CA TYR A 56 -11.21 17.62 -3.98
C TYR A 56 -11.37 16.41 -3.06
N ASN A 57 -10.28 15.97 -2.40
CA ASN A 57 -10.21 14.78 -1.55
C ASN A 57 -10.57 13.48 -2.28
N ARG A 58 -10.36 13.42 -3.59
CA ARG A 58 -10.52 12.18 -4.35
C ARG A 58 -9.21 11.43 -4.33
N ARG A 59 -9.27 10.15 -3.95
CA ARG A 59 -8.11 9.25 -4.00
C ARG A 59 -7.74 8.95 -5.44
N ILE A 60 -6.52 9.33 -5.83
CA ILE A 60 -5.97 9.11 -7.17
C ILE A 60 -5.14 7.83 -7.21
N VAL A 61 -4.25 7.67 -6.22
CA VAL A 61 -3.45 6.46 -6.00
C VAL A 61 -3.71 5.94 -4.59
N GLY A 62 -3.77 4.62 -4.42
CA GLY A 62 -3.86 4.02 -3.10
C GLY A 62 -3.23 2.64 -3.04
N TYR A 63 -2.47 2.35 -2.00
CA TYR A 63 -1.94 1.03 -1.71
C TYR A 63 -2.49 0.63 -0.34
N ASP A 64 -3.21 -0.48 -0.26
CA ASP A 64 -3.73 -0.96 1.02
C ASP A 64 -3.92 -2.47 1.04
N ASN A 65 -4.02 -3.01 2.26
CA ASN A 65 -4.33 -4.41 2.48
C ASN A 65 -5.46 -4.62 3.48
N ALA A 66 -6.45 -3.72 3.48
CA ALA A 66 -7.54 -3.78 4.45
C ALA A 66 -8.55 -4.91 4.19
N HIS A 67 -8.69 -5.32 2.92
CA HIS A 67 -9.61 -6.35 2.48
C HIS A 67 -9.09 -7.10 1.25
N GLY A 68 -9.53 -8.36 1.08
CA GLY A 68 -9.24 -9.13 -0.13
C GLY A 68 -9.93 -8.56 -1.38
N ILE A 69 -9.24 -8.60 -2.54
CA ILE A 69 -9.85 -8.24 -3.82
C ILE A 69 -10.94 -9.24 -4.19
N LYS A 70 -12.10 -8.74 -4.62
CA LYS A 70 -13.18 -9.60 -5.12
C LYS A 70 -12.75 -10.23 -6.45
N PRO A 71 -12.80 -11.57 -6.59
CA PRO A 71 -12.45 -12.19 -7.85
C PRO A 71 -13.42 -11.73 -8.97
N PRO A 72 -12.93 -11.57 -10.20
CA PRO A 72 -13.79 -11.20 -11.32
C PRO A 72 -14.89 -12.26 -11.52
N LYS A 73 -16.14 -11.80 -11.66
CA LYS A 73 -17.37 -12.64 -11.70
C LYS A 73 -17.39 -13.73 -12.79
N LYS A 74 -16.42 -13.77 -13.73
CA LYS A 74 -16.47 -14.60 -14.95
C LYS A 74 -15.65 -15.90 -14.94
N LYS A 75 -14.93 -16.27 -13.89
CA LYS A 75 -14.21 -17.57 -13.85
C LYS A 75 -14.62 -18.39 -12.64
N LYS A 76 -15.45 -19.41 -12.86
CA LYS A 76 -16.09 -20.21 -11.80
C LYS A 76 -15.14 -21.13 -11.01
N PHE A 77 -13.94 -21.43 -11.51
CA PHE A 77 -13.00 -22.34 -10.82
C PHE A 77 -11.56 -22.07 -11.25
N SER A 78 -11.03 -20.88 -10.95
CA SER A 78 -9.57 -20.69 -10.88
C SER A 78 -9.20 -20.57 -9.42
N GLY A 79 -8.15 -21.25 -8.97
CA GLY A 79 -7.58 -21.08 -7.63
C GLY A 79 -7.00 -19.68 -7.47
N VAL A 80 -7.85 -18.65 -7.49
CA VAL A 80 -7.46 -17.25 -7.39
C VAL A 80 -6.98 -17.05 -5.97
N ARG A 81 -5.67 -16.85 -5.82
CA ARG A 81 -5.06 -16.41 -4.56
C ARG A 81 -5.82 -15.17 -4.11
N LYS A 82 -6.48 -15.25 -2.96
CA LYS A 82 -7.19 -14.12 -2.37
C LYS A 82 -6.15 -13.15 -1.81
N THR A 83 -5.62 -12.29 -2.68
CA THR A 83 -4.64 -11.27 -2.29
C THR A 83 -5.36 -10.14 -1.57
N TRP A 84 -4.81 -9.75 -0.42
CA TRP A 84 -5.28 -8.58 0.33
C TRP A 84 -4.49 -7.35 -0.06
N ASP A 85 -3.20 -7.49 -0.32
CA ASP A 85 -2.38 -6.42 -0.86
C ASP A 85 -2.86 -6.03 -2.26
N HIS A 86 -3.18 -4.75 -2.41
CA HIS A 86 -3.68 -4.21 -3.66
C HIS A 86 -3.36 -2.73 -3.82
N ARG A 87 -3.26 -2.32 -5.08
CA ARG A 87 -3.19 -0.92 -5.46
C ARG A 87 -4.44 -0.47 -6.20
N HIS A 88 -4.83 0.77 -5.97
CA HIS A 88 -5.89 1.52 -6.60
C HIS A 88 -5.25 2.59 -7.47
N GLN A 89 -5.60 2.60 -8.75
CA GLN A 89 -5.39 3.74 -9.63
C GLN A 89 -6.77 4.17 -10.09
N GLU A 90 -7.22 5.33 -9.59
CA GLU A 90 -8.59 5.81 -9.74
C GLU A 90 -9.65 4.76 -9.33
N SER A 91 -10.38 4.21 -10.29
CA SER A 91 -11.43 3.20 -10.10
C SER A 91 -10.94 1.75 -10.29
N VAL A 92 -9.68 1.58 -10.69
CA VAL A 92 -9.12 0.27 -11.03
C VAL A 92 -8.34 -0.29 -9.85
N VAL A 93 -8.74 -1.47 -9.39
CA VAL A 93 -8.08 -2.22 -8.32
C VAL A 93 -7.29 -3.38 -8.89
N ARG A 94 -6.01 -3.50 -8.52
CA ARG A 94 -5.12 -4.59 -8.97
C ARG A 94 -4.42 -5.25 -7.79
N PRO A 95 -4.25 -6.59 -7.81
CA PRO A 95 -3.35 -7.26 -6.87
C PRO A 95 -1.98 -6.60 -6.87
N TYR A 96 -1.39 -6.48 -5.68
CA TYR A 96 -0.05 -5.98 -5.47
C TYR A 96 0.73 -6.99 -4.65
N GLU A 97 1.97 -7.26 -5.03
CA GLU A 97 2.90 -8.13 -4.30
C GLU A 97 4.20 -7.35 -4.14
N PHE A 98 4.78 -7.40 -2.94
CA PHE A 98 6.04 -6.73 -2.61
C PHE A 98 6.87 -7.65 -1.71
N GLU A 99 8.18 -7.49 -1.75
CA GLU A 99 9.13 -8.30 -1.00
C GLU A 99 9.64 -7.59 0.25
N SER A 100 9.53 -6.26 0.30
CA SER A 100 9.98 -5.44 1.44
C SER A 100 9.16 -4.17 1.61
N ALA A 101 9.15 -3.62 2.83
CA ALA A 101 8.52 -2.32 3.10
C ALA A 101 9.18 -1.17 2.31
N TYR A 102 10.47 -1.30 2.00
CA TYR A 102 11.18 -0.36 1.13
C TYR A 102 10.58 -0.37 -0.29
N GLN A 103 10.37 -1.56 -0.87
CA GLN A 103 9.73 -1.68 -2.19
C GLN A 103 8.31 -1.08 -2.18
N LEU A 104 7.52 -1.34 -1.13
CA LEU A 104 6.18 -0.75 -0.98
C LEU A 104 6.22 0.79 -1.02
N LEU A 105 7.17 1.40 -0.30
CA LEU A 105 7.35 2.85 -0.30
C LEU A 105 7.82 3.37 -1.67
N GLU A 106 8.82 2.72 -2.28
CA GLU A 106 9.37 3.11 -3.57
C GLU A 106 8.32 3.03 -4.69
N ASP A 107 7.58 1.91 -4.78
CA ASP A 107 6.52 1.74 -5.76
C ASP A 107 5.40 2.77 -5.58
N PHE A 108 5.03 3.08 -4.32
CA PHE A 108 4.02 4.10 -4.05
C PHE A 108 4.48 5.48 -4.52
N TRP A 109 5.71 5.89 -4.20
CA TRP A 109 6.23 7.19 -4.63
C TRP A 109 6.44 7.28 -6.13
N ASN A 110 6.83 6.19 -6.79
CA ASN A 110 6.90 6.13 -8.25
C ASN A 110 5.53 6.36 -8.90
N ASP A 111 4.48 5.69 -8.39
CA ASP A 111 3.10 5.89 -8.89
C ASP A 111 2.59 7.32 -8.56
N VAL A 112 3.00 7.92 -7.42
CA VAL A 112 2.70 9.33 -7.10
C VAL A 112 3.35 10.27 -8.09
N ASN A 113 4.66 10.15 -8.30
CA ASN A 113 5.43 11.00 -9.20
C ASN A 113 4.89 10.92 -10.63
N ALA A 114 4.55 9.72 -11.11
CA ALA A 114 3.94 9.52 -12.42
C ALA A 114 2.58 10.23 -12.62
N VAL A 115 1.91 10.64 -11.54
CA VAL A 115 0.64 11.40 -11.57
C VAL A 115 0.86 12.91 -11.46
N ILE A 116 1.89 13.34 -10.73
CA ILE A 116 2.09 14.77 -10.40
C ILE A 116 3.16 15.46 -11.25
N ASP A 117 4.05 14.69 -11.90
CA ASP A 117 5.04 15.17 -12.88
C ASP A 117 4.38 15.44 -14.25
#